data_AF-A0A6G9XTK0-F1
#
_entry.id   AF-A0A6G9XTK0-F1
#
_cell.length_a   1.000
_cell.length_b   1.000
_cell.length_c   1.000
_cell.angle_alpha   90.00
_cell.angle_beta   90.00
_cell.angle_gamma   90.00
#
_symmetry.space_group_name_H-M   'P 1'
#
loop_
_entity.id
_entity.type
_entity.pdbx_description
1 polymer ?
#
loop_
_entity_poly.entity_id
_entity_poly.type
_entity_poly.pdbx_seq_one_letter_code
_entity_poly.pdbx_strand_id
1 'polypeptide(L)'
;MLHDDGVNAPAPGPIFDVVAVLNGVVDLRSYPRKYLVLSSPQTGGFVFGADGYQRAIFEPVVHLVNGIEFLESQGWELVSVLERNIQNVYYTIAFMRRT
;
A
#
# COMPACT_ATOMS: atom_id res chain seq x y z
N MET A 1 18.68 -16.45 34.19
CA MET A 1 18.53 -16.54 32.72
C MET A 1 17.08 -16.20 32.41
N LEU A 2 16.78 -14.91 32.24
CA LEU A 2 15.43 -14.44 31.91
C LEU A 2 15.23 -14.68 30.41
N HIS A 3 14.19 -15.45 30.07
CA HIS A 3 13.71 -15.53 28.69
C HIS A 3 13.08 -14.16 28.38
N ASP A 4 13.74 -13.42 27.50
CA ASP A 4 13.20 -12.24 26.87
C ASP A 4 12.21 -12.74 25.80
N ASP A 5 10.96 -12.95 26.19
CA ASP A 5 9.83 -13.09 25.27
C ASP A 5 9.56 -11.71 24.65
N GLY A 6 10.56 -11.22 23.92
CA GLY A 6 10.44 -10.07 23.05
C GLY A 6 9.30 -10.38 22.09
N VAL A 7 8.21 -9.63 22.22
CA VAL A 7 7.09 -9.63 21.28
C VAL A 7 7.72 -9.53 19.90
N ASN A 8 7.77 -10.65 19.17
CA ASN A 8 8.29 -10.69 17.81
C ASN A 8 7.24 -9.95 16.98
N ALA A 9 7.35 -8.62 16.96
CA ALA A 9 6.50 -7.77 16.16
C ALA A 9 6.56 -8.36 14.75
N PRO A 10 5.41 -8.69 14.12
CA PRO A 10 5.41 -9.30 12.81
C PRO A 10 6.35 -8.50 11.90
N ALA A 11 7.38 -9.17 11.37
CA ALA A 11 8.27 -8.52 10.42
C ALA A 11 7.39 -7.88 9.34
N PRO A 12 7.62 -6.60 8.97
CA PRO A 12 6.76 -5.91 8.02
C PRO A 12 6.54 -6.80 6.81
N GLY A 13 5.29 -7.01 6.42
CA GLY A 13 4.99 -7.66 5.15
C GLY A 13 5.69 -6.89 4.01
N PRO A 14 6.09 -7.56 2.92
CA PRO A 14 6.51 -6.86 1.70
C PRO A 14 5.51 -5.75 1.35
N ILE A 15 6.06 -4.61 0.96
CA ILE A 15 5.31 -3.48 0.41
C ILE A 15 5.16 -3.73 -1.09
N PHE A 16 3.93 -3.73 -1.58
CA PHE A 16 3.59 -3.93 -2.98
C PHE A 16 3.11 -2.62 -3.58
N ASP A 17 3.64 -2.29 -4.77
CA ASP A 17 3.11 -1.21 -5.59
C ASP A 17 1.69 -1.58 -6.04
N VAL A 18 0.71 -0.75 -5.66
CA VAL A 18 -0.69 -1.00 -5.97
C VAL A 18 -0.97 -1.03 -7.47
N VAL A 19 -0.22 -0.27 -8.27
CA VAL A 19 -0.38 -0.25 -9.73
C VAL A 19 0.09 -1.58 -10.33
N ALA A 20 1.17 -2.17 -9.79
CA ALA A 20 1.64 -3.48 -10.23
C ALA A 20 0.65 -4.61 -9.88
N VAL A 21 -0.01 -4.51 -8.72
CA VAL A 21 -1.08 -5.44 -8.32
C VAL A 21 -2.28 -5.32 -9.24
N LEU A 22 -2.79 -4.10 -9.45
CA LEU A 22 -3.96 -3.84 -10.29
C LEU A 22 -3.76 -4.26 -11.75
N ASN A 23 -2.54 -4.11 -12.27
CA ASN A 23 -2.19 -4.55 -13.62
C ASN A 23 -1.89 -6.06 -13.73
N GLY A 24 -1.97 -6.81 -12.63
CA GLY A 24 -1.70 -8.25 -12.61
C GLY A 24 -0.23 -8.63 -12.76
N VAL A 25 0.70 -7.67 -12.67
CA VAL A 25 2.15 -7.94 -12.63
C VAL A 25 2.51 -8.66 -11.34
N VAL A 26 1.83 -8.32 -10.25
CA VAL A 26 1.93 -9.00 -8.95
C VAL A 26 0.62 -9.73 -8.67
N ASP A 27 0.67 -11.07 -8.65
CA ASP A 27 -0.45 -11.92 -8.21
C ASP A 27 -0.32 -12.23 -6.71
N LEU A 28 -1.35 -11.83 -5.95
CA LEU A 28 -1.41 -12.02 -4.49
C LEU A 28 -2.38 -13.14 -4.07
N ARG A 29 -3.00 -13.86 -5.02
CA ARG A 29 -3.96 -14.93 -4.70
C ARG A 29 -3.33 -16.04 -3.86
N SER A 30 -2.13 -16.47 -4.25
CA SER A 30 -1.34 -17.50 -3.54
C SER A 30 -0.38 -16.92 -2.50
N TYR A 31 -0.50 -15.63 -2.16
CA TYR A 31 0.42 -14.99 -1.22
C TYR A 31 0.24 -15.60 0.20
N PRO A 32 1.31 -16.15 0.80
CA PRO A 32 1.19 -17.03 1.96
C PRO A 32 1.11 -16.31 3.30
N ARG A 33 1.43 -15.00 3.36
CA ARG A 33 1.44 -14.27 4.62
C ARG A 33 0.07 -13.66 4.91
N LYS A 34 -0.28 -13.60 6.19
CA LYS A 34 -1.53 -13.00 6.68
C LYS A 34 -1.57 -11.47 6.50
N TYR A 35 -0.42 -10.83 6.40
CA TYR A 35 -0.31 -9.37 6.31
C TYR A 35 0.47 -8.97 5.06
N LEU A 36 0.01 -7.90 4.42
CA LEU A 36 0.75 -7.20 3.38
C LEU A 36 0.51 -5.70 3.48
N VAL A 37 1.32 -4.96 2.74
CA VAL A 37 1.23 -3.52 2.65
C VAL A 37 1.10 -3.14 1.18
N LEU A 38 0.11 -2.31 0.84
CA LEU A 38 0.04 -1.64 -0.46
C LEU A 38 0.65 -0.24 -0.32
N SER A 39 1.41 0.19 -1.32
CA SER A 39 1.84 1.57 -1.45
C SER A 39 1.38 2.15 -2.79
N SER A 40 1.08 3.44 -2.75
CA SER A 40 0.86 4.25 -3.95
C SER A 40 1.80 5.45 -3.88
N PRO A 41 2.95 5.42 -4.57
CA PRO A 41 3.89 6.53 -4.54
C PRO A 41 3.33 7.73 -5.30
N GLN A 42 3.34 8.89 -4.65
CA GLN A 42 3.14 10.18 -5.31
C GLN A 42 4.50 10.66 -5.82
N THR A 43 4.84 10.37 -7.07
CA THR A 43 6.03 10.93 -7.69
C THR A 43 5.80 12.43 -7.92
N GLY A 44 6.49 13.26 -7.13
CA GLY A 44 6.50 14.71 -7.27
C GLY A 44 7.16 15.15 -8.57
N GLY A 45 6.45 15.01 -9.69
CA GLY A 45 6.79 15.65 -10.95
C GLY A 45 6.36 17.12 -10.94
N PHE A 46 7.10 17.99 -11.62
CA PHE A 46 6.61 19.33 -11.91
C PHE A 46 5.41 19.21 -12.85
N VAL A 47 4.20 19.39 -12.31
CA VAL A 47 3.00 19.39 -13.13
C VAL A 47 2.58 20.82 -13.43
N PHE A 48 2.48 21.14 -14.72
CA PHE A 48 2.04 22.44 -15.19
C PHE A 48 0.52 22.43 -15.39
N GLY A 49 -0.17 23.41 -14.80
CA GLY A 49 -1.63 23.56 -14.90
C GLY A 49 -2.41 22.85 -13.79
N ALA A 50 -3.59 23.39 -13.47
CA ALA A 50 -4.44 22.93 -12.35
C ALA A 50 -4.89 21.48 -12.52
N ASP A 51 -5.24 21.07 -13.74
CA ASP A 51 -5.75 19.72 -14.03
C ASP A 51 -4.68 18.64 -13.80
N GLY A 52 -3.44 18.92 -14.22
CA GLY A 52 -2.33 18.01 -14.00
C GLY A 52 -1.94 17.94 -12.51
N TYR A 53 -2.00 19.06 -11.80
CA TYR A 53 -1.75 19.08 -10.35
C TYR A 53 -2.80 18.25 -9.59
N GLN A 54 -4.08 18.42 -9.92
CA GLN A 54 -5.15 17.59 -9.35
C GLN A 54 -4.91 16.11 -9.63
N ARG A 55 -4.59 15.76 -10.87
CA ARG A 55 -4.33 14.37 -11.24
C ARG A 55 -3.15 13.77 -10.45
N ALA A 56 -2.03 14.47 -10.33
CA ALA A 56 -0.87 13.96 -9.60
C ALA A 56 -1.11 13.75 -8.10
N ILE A 57 -2.06 14.46 -7.50
CA ILE A 57 -2.45 14.26 -6.09
C ILE A 57 -3.49 13.15 -5.94
N PHE A 58 -4.51 13.16 -6.80
CA PHE A 58 -5.66 12.26 -6.65
C PHE A 58 -5.43 10.87 -7.25
N GLU A 59 -4.69 10.75 -8.35
CA GLU A 59 -4.45 9.48 -9.04
C GLU A 59 -3.79 8.43 -8.12
N PRO A 60 -2.77 8.78 -7.31
CA PRO A 60 -2.23 7.85 -6.32
C PRO A 60 -3.26 7.39 -5.28
N VAL A 61 -4.14 8.28 -4.80
CA VAL A 61 -5.20 7.94 -3.85
C VAL A 61 -6.22 7.00 -4.49
N VAL A 62 -6.65 7.31 -5.71
CA VAL A 62 -7.60 6.48 -6.48
C VAL A 62 -7.03 5.09 -6.73
N HIS A 63 -5.76 4.98 -7.13
CA HIS A 63 -5.11 3.68 -7.31
C HIS A 63 -5.08 2.88 -6.00
N LEU A 64 -4.79 3.54 -4.87
CA LEU A 64 -4.77 2.85 -3.58
C LEU A 64 -6.17 2.34 -3.19
N VAL A 65 -7.21 3.16 -3.35
CA VAL A 65 -8.60 2.77 -3.08
C VAL A 65 -9.01 1.58 -3.95
N ASN A 66 -8.77 1.65 -5.27
CA ASN A 66 -9.08 0.55 -6.19
C ASN A 66 -8.34 -0.74 -5.80
N GLY A 67 -7.08 -0.64 -5.35
CA GLY A 67 -6.30 -1.79 -4.89
C GLY A 67 -6.84 -2.40 -3.60
N ILE A 68 -7.30 -1.56 -2.66
CA ILE A 68 -7.97 -2.00 -1.43
C ILE A 68 -9.25 -2.77 -1.80
N GLU A 69 -10.14 -2.17 -2.58
CA GLU A 69 -11.42 -2.78 -3.00
C GLU A 69 -11.18 -4.11 -3.74
N PHE A 70 -10.19 -4.14 -4.64
CA PHE A 70 -9.80 -5.35 -5.35
C PHE A 70 -9.37 -6.47 -4.40
N LEU A 71 -8.54 -6.17 -3.39
CA LEU A 71 -8.11 -7.18 -2.42
C LEU A 71 -9.23 -7.58 -1.46
N GLU A 72 -10.10 -6.65 -1.06
CA GLU A 72 -11.27 -6.96 -0.24
C GLU A 72 -12.19 -7.97 -0.93
N SER A 73 -12.35 -7.87 -2.25
CA SER A 73 -13.08 -8.88 -3.05
C SER A 73 -12.45 -10.28 -3.02
N GLN A 74 -11.21 -10.41 -2.52
CA GLN A 74 -10.43 -11.65 -2.43
C GLN A 74 -10.22 -12.13 -0.98
N GLY A 75 -10.96 -11.57 -0.02
CA GLY A 75 -10.87 -11.97 1.39
C GLY A 75 -9.74 -11.29 2.17
N TRP A 76 -9.34 -10.10 1.73
CA TRP A 76 -8.51 -9.20 2.53
C TRP A 76 -9.37 -8.18 3.26
N GLU A 77 -8.82 -7.58 4.29
CA GLU A 77 -9.45 -6.55 5.11
C GLU A 77 -8.46 -5.41 5.32
N LEU A 78 -8.93 -4.18 5.15
CA LEU A 78 -8.15 -2.98 5.48
C LEU A 78 -7.98 -2.86 7.00
N VAL A 79 -6.74 -2.81 7.46
CA VAL A 79 -6.41 -2.63 8.88
C VAL A 79 -6.20 -1.16 9.20
N SER A 80 -5.42 -0.46 8.38
CA SER A 80 -5.10 0.96 8.58
C SER A 80 -4.52 1.60 7.33
N VAL A 81 -4.58 2.93 7.27
CA VAL A 81 -3.92 3.75 6.25
C VAL A 81 -2.96 4.71 6.93
N LEU A 82 -1.80 4.92 6.33
CA LEU A 82 -0.77 5.81 6.83
C LEU A 82 -0.17 6.62 5.68
N GLU A 83 0.12 7.89 5.94
CA GLU A 83 0.89 8.72 5.04
C GLU A 83 2.32 8.88 5.54
N ARG A 84 3.28 8.72 4.64
CA ARG A 84 4.71 8.91 4.91
C ARG A 84 5.33 9.80 3.85
N ASN A 85 6.11 10.79 4.28
CA ASN A 85 7.02 11.51 3.39
C ASN A 85 8.43 10.93 3.57
N ILE A 86 9.03 10.44 2.48
CA ILE A 86 10.40 9.93 2.46
C ILE A 86 11.11 10.62 1.31
N GLN A 87 12.13 11.43 1.62
CA GLN A 87 12.97 12.11 0.61
C GLN A 87 12.15 12.88 -0.43
N ASN A 88 11.13 13.64 0.00
CA ASN A 88 10.21 14.40 -0.85
C ASN A 88 9.24 13.57 -1.71
N VAL A 89 9.14 12.27 -1.46
CA VAL A 89 8.10 11.42 -2.05
C VAL A 89 7.05 11.14 -0.98
N TYR A 90 5.79 11.45 -1.30
CA TYR A 90 4.67 11.12 -0.44
C TYR A 90 4.17 9.72 -0.79
N TYR A 91 4.04 8.88 0.23
CA TYR A 91 3.51 7.54 0.14
C TYR A 91 2.23 7.48 0.94
N THR A 92 1.14 7.14 0.27
CA THR A 92 -0.06 6.65 0.95
C THR A 92 0.06 5.12 1.02
N ILE A 93 -0.01 4.58 2.23
CA ILE A 93 0.29 3.19 2.54
C ILE A 93 -0.93 2.56 3.20
N ALA A 94 -1.40 1.43 2.68
CA ALA A 94 -2.51 0.67 3.25
C ALA A 94 -2.02 -0.68 3.81
N PHE A 95 -2.37 -0.97 5.05
CA PHE A 95 -2.07 -2.24 5.71
C PHE A 95 -3.27 -3.17 5.55
N MET A 96 -3.04 -4.35 4.97
CA MET A 96 -4.07 -5.34 4.70
C MET A 96 -3.84 -6.61 5.52
N ARG A 97 -4.93 -7.24 5.95
CA ARG A 97 -4.93 -8.53 6.65
C ARG A 97 -5.83 -9.52 5.92
N ARG A 98 -5.39 -10.77 5.79
CA ARG A 98 -6.22 -11.86 5.27
C ARG A 98 -7.14 -12.39 6.37
N THR A 99 -8.43 -12.51 6.07
CA THR A 99 -9.44 -13.10 6.96
C THR A 99 -9.25 -14.59 7.12
#